data_AF-A0A6J8BET3-F1
#
_entry.id   AF-A0A6J8BET3-F1
#
_cell.length_a   1.000
_cell.length_b   1.000
_cell.length_c   1.000
_cell.angle_alpha   90.00
_cell.angle_beta   90.00
_cell.angle_gamma   90.00
#
_symmetry.space_group_name_H-M   'P 1'
#
loop_
_entity.id
_entity.type
_entity.pdbx_description
1 polymer ?
#
loop_
_entity_poly.entity_id
_entity_poly.type
_entity_poly.pdbx_seq_one_letter_code
_entity_poly.pdbx_strand_id
1 'polypeptide(L)'
;MLTDICSKHGYELFIRNYFETSHAKGPQDAAGGFLKNQVDMAVFRGNEIIQSAADFFKYCGKHLKDTKSLYCKRRKFRYVESIDRDTISFKPVPGIRSLHQVFSSLDDANLTLRYLSCYSCENCLVGTYKDCINNSIGSKATIPIVVENNRTRHSGPAESTENYEMEDLIALGTILAVYTDEADSNYDLFKADACPETLKKDITDDWGVTYVKGSKVVRGLYFDQTNVV
;
A
#
# COMPACT_ATOMS: atom_id res chain seq x y z
N MET A 1 17.01 -17.16 -4.62
CA MET A 1 15.60 -17.16 -4.13
C MET A 1 14.75 -16.03 -4.70
N LEU A 2 15.21 -14.76 -4.75
CA LEU A 2 14.56 -13.74 -5.60
C LEU A 2 14.63 -14.15 -7.09
N THR A 3 15.79 -14.65 -7.51
CA THR A 3 16.04 -15.30 -8.80
C THR A 3 15.20 -16.55 -9.04
N ASP A 4 15.08 -17.46 -8.05
CA ASP A 4 14.27 -18.69 -8.20
C ASP A 4 12.77 -18.45 -8.26
N ILE A 5 12.26 -17.47 -7.51
CA ILE A 5 10.84 -17.09 -7.56
C ILE A 5 10.60 -16.39 -8.90
N CYS A 6 11.41 -15.40 -9.27
CA CYS A 6 11.30 -14.74 -10.56
C CYS A 6 11.36 -15.74 -11.73
N SER A 7 12.33 -16.65 -11.75
CA SER A 7 12.49 -17.66 -12.81
C SER A 7 11.34 -18.66 -12.86
N LYS A 8 10.88 -19.21 -11.72
CA LYS A 8 9.70 -20.09 -11.65
C LYS A 8 8.43 -19.43 -12.17
N HIS A 9 8.36 -18.11 -12.10
CA HIS A 9 7.25 -17.32 -12.59
C HIS A 9 7.48 -16.75 -14.01
N GLY A 10 8.59 -17.08 -14.66
CA GLY A 10 8.94 -16.66 -16.02
C GLY A 10 9.43 -15.22 -16.13
N TYR A 11 9.85 -14.61 -15.02
CA TYR A 11 10.44 -13.28 -15.00
C TYR A 11 11.96 -13.38 -15.15
N GLU A 12 12.48 -12.80 -16.23
CA GLU A 12 13.91 -12.77 -16.56
C GLU A 12 14.66 -11.59 -15.92
N LEU A 13 13.89 -10.61 -15.48
CA LEU A 13 14.40 -9.30 -15.07
C LEU A 13 13.60 -8.78 -13.88
N PHE A 14 14.30 -8.41 -12.83
CA PHE A 14 13.73 -7.66 -11.71
C PHE A 14 14.09 -6.19 -11.88
N ILE A 15 13.08 -5.32 -11.83
CA ILE A 15 13.29 -3.88 -11.75
C ILE A 15 12.31 -3.24 -10.77
N ARG A 16 12.84 -2.35 -9.94
CA ARG A 16 12.10 -1.39 -9.14
C ARG A 16 12.64 -0.01 -9.40
N ASN A 17 11.73 0.93 -9.58
CA ASN A 17 12.09 2.32 -9.54
C ASN A 17 11.33 3.02 -8.41
N TYR A 18 11.99 3.97 -7.79
CA TYR A 18 11.52 4.79 -6.70
C TYR A 18 11.45 6.23 -7.20
N PHE A 19 10.31 6.87 -6.97
CA PHE A 19 10.07 8.28 -7.27
C PHE A 19 9.83 9.00 -5.95
N GLU A 20 10.58 10.06 -5.68
CA GLU A 20 10.55 10.83 -4.42
C GLU A 20 10.50 9.97 -3.14
N THR A 21 10.41 10.61 -1.97
CA THR A 21 10.69 10.02 -0.66
C THR A 21 9.68 8.98 -0.16
N SER A 22 8.81 8.42 -1.00
CA SER A 22 7.79 7.46 -0.53
C SER A 22 7.31 6.47 -1.61
N HIS A 23 7.53 5.19 -1.30
CA HIS A 23 7.07 3.95 -1.95
C HIS A 23 7.59 3.65 -3.36
N ALA A 24 8.25 2.50 -3.51
CA ALA A 24 8.57 1.92 -4.81
C ALA A 24 7.26 1.65 -5.57
N LYS A 25 7.03 2.36 -6.68
CA LYS A 25 5.90 2.11 -7.56
C LYS A 25 6.42 1.51 -8.85
N GLY A 26 5.91 0.34 -9.20
CA GLY A 26 6.28 -0.36 -10.42
C GLY A 26 5.09 -1.01 -11.10
N PRO A 27 5.35 -1.78 -12.17
CA PRO A 27 4.30 -2.44 -12.95
C PRO A 27 3.36 -3.32 -12.11
N GLN A 28 3.89 -3.93 -11.03
CA GLN A 28 3.07 -4.74 -10.12
C GLN A 28 2.01 -3.91 -9.36
N ASP A 29 2.33 -2.66 -9.01
CA ASP A 29 1.45 -1.78 -8.24
C ASP A 29 0.37 -1.23 -9.17
N ALA A 30 0.73 -0.94 -10.43
CA ALA A 30 -0.24 -0.63 -11.47
C ALA A 30 -1.19 -1.81 -11.74
N ALA A 31 -0.66 -3.04 -11.83
CA ALA A 31 -1.48 -4.24 -12.01
C ALA A 31 -2.41 -4.48 -10.81
N GLY A 32 -1.90 -4.36 -9.59
CA GLY A 32 -2.68 -4.50 -8.37
C GLY A 32 -3.75 -3.42 -8.24
N GLY A 33 -3.40 -2.16 -8.54
CA GLY A 33 -4.33 -1.03 -8.56
C GLY A 33 -5.45 -1.22 -9.58
N PHE A 34 -5.14 -1.69 -10.79
CA PHE A 34 -6.14 -2.03 -11.79
C PHE A 34 -7.13 -3.09 -11.28
N LEU A 35 -6.63 -4.18 -10.68
CA LEU A 35 -7.51 -5.24 -10.17
C LEU A 35 -8.40 -4.76 -9.04
N LYS A 36 -7.85 -4.01 -8.08
CA LYS A 36 -8.61 -3.42 -6.97
C LYS A 36 -9.72 -2.51 -7.50
N ASN A 37 -9.38 -1.57 -8.37
CA ASN A 37 -10.36 -0.64 -8.95
C ASN A 37 -11.48 -1.37 -9.72
N GLN A 38 -11.15 -2.40 -10.51
CA GLN A 38 -12.17 -3.17 -11.22
C GLN A 38 -13.11 -3.95 -10.30
N VAL A 39 -12.60 -4.44 -9.17
CA VAL A 39 -13.40 -5.12 -8.15
C VAL A 39 -14.25 -4.13 -7.38
N ASP A 40 -13.64 -3.05 -6.90
CA ASP A 40 -14.30 -1.97 -6.17
C ASP A 40 -15.49 -1.44 -6.98
N MET A 41 -15.27 -1.09 -8.25
CA MET A 41 -16.34 -0.61 -9.13
C MET A 41 -17.47 -1.62 -9.36
N ALA A 42 -17.18 -2.92 -9.35
CA ALA A 42 -18.22 -3.93 -9.48
C ALA A 42 -19.07 -4.05 -8.20
N VAL A 43 -18.44 -3.92 -7.04
CA VAL A 43 -19.13 -3.92 -5.74
C VAL A 43 -19.94 -2.62 -5.57
N PHE A 44 -19.32 -1.46 -5.81
CA PHE A 44 -19.98 -0.14 -5.70
C PHE A 44 -21.20 -0.01 -6.61
N ARG A 45 -21.18 -0.61 -7.81
CA ARG A 45 -22.33 -0.60 -8.73
C ARG A 45 -23.39 -1.65 -8.40
N GLY A 46 -23.18 -2.48 -7.38
CA GLY A 46 -24.09 -3.58 -7.03
C GLY A 46 -24.12 -4.72 -8.05
N ASN A 47 -23.11 -4.82 -8.93
CA ASN A 47 -23.08 -5.82 -9.99
C ASN A 47 -22.64 -7.20 -9.49
N GLU A 48 -21.78 -7.24 -8.46
CA GLU A 48 -21.22 -8.46 -7.90
C GLU A 48 -21.05 -8.28 -6.38
N ILE A 49 -21.25 -9.36 -5.61
CA ILE A 49 -21.01 -9.39 -4.15
C ILE A 49 -19.66 -10.09 -3.93
N ILE A 50 -18.64 -9.34 -3.48
CA ILE A 50 -17.28 -9.85 -3.30
C ILE A 50 -16.88 -9.63 -1.84
N GLN A 51 -16.90 -10.71 -1.04
CA GLN A 51 -16.69 -10.65 0.41
C GLN A 51 -15.48 -11.48 0.88
N SER A 52 -14.85 -12.23 -0.04
CA SER A 52 -13.70 -13.08 0.29
C SER A 52 -12.64 -13.06 -0.81
N ALA A 53 -11.43 -13.50 -0.47
CA ALA A 53 -10.36 -13.68 -1.45
C ALA A 53 -10.72 -14.71 -2.54
N ALA A 54 -11.53 -15.72 -2.19
CA ALA A 54 -12.04 -16.68 -3.14
C ALA A 54 -13.02 -16.03 -4.14
N ASP A 55 -13.88 -15.13 -3.67
CA ASP A 55 -14.82 -14.40 -4.54
C ASP A 55 -14.09 -13.41 -5.44
N PHE A 56 -13.07 -12.72 -4.90
CA PHE A 56 -12.19 -11.85 -5.68
C PHE A 56 -11.51 -12.63 -6.82
N PHE A 57 -10.98 -13.82 -6.51
CA PHE A 57 -10.36 -14.70 -7.50
C PHE A 57 -11.37 -15.14 -8.58
N LYS A 58 -12.56 -15.58 -8.18
CA LYS A 58 -13.64 -15.96 -9.11
C LYS A 58 -14.03 -14.80 -10.02
N TYR A 59 -14.21 -13.59 -9.46
CA TYR A 59 -14.52 -12.38 -10.21
C TYR A 59 -13.45 -12.09 -11.27
N CYS A 60 -12.18 -12.12 -10.88
CA CYS A 60 -11.05 -11.92 -11.78
C CYS A 60 -11.02 -12.97 -12.90
N GLY A 61 -11.25 -14.24 -12.56
CA GLY A 61 -11.31 -15.34 -13.53
C GLY A 61 -12.45 -15.20 -14.54
N LYS A 62 -13.61 -14.70 -14.10
CA LYS A 62 -14.82 -14.50 -14.93
C LYS A 62 -14.71 -13.28 -15.83
N HIS A 63 -14.22 -12.15 -15.33
CA HIS A 63 -14.34 -10.85 -15.99
C HIS A 63 -13.03 -10.26 -16.51
N LEU A 64 -11.90 -10.64 -15.92
CA LEU A 64 -10.61 -9.98 -16.18
C LEU A 64 -9.57 -10.89 -16.84
N LYS A 65 -9.86 -12.18 -17.01
CA LYS A 65 -8.95 -13.17 -17.60
C LYS A 65 -8.59 -12.83 -19.04
N ASP A 66 -9.60 -12.44 -19.80
CA ASP A 66 -9.45 -12.00 -21.17
C ASP A 66 -9.05 -10.53 -21.21
N THR A 67 -8.06 -10.25 -22.05
CA THR A 67 -7.40 -8.96 -22.11
C THR A 67 -7.61 -8.36 -23.49
N LYS A 68 -8.09 -7.11 -23.50
CA LYS A 68 -8.23 -6.30 -24.71
C LYS A 68 -6.96 -5.52 -25.03
N SER A 69 -5.88 -5.75 -24.27
CA SER A 69 -4.61 -5.04 -24.45
C SER A 69 -3.81 -5.67 -25.58
N LEU A 70 -3.23 -4.82 -26.45
CA LEU A 70 -2.23 -5.24 -27.44
C LEU A 70 -0.94 -5.76 -26.78
N TYR A 71 -0.64 -5.29 -25.57
CA TYR A 71 0.61 -5.58 -24.84
C TYR A 71 0.46 -6.74 -23.84
N CYS A 72 -0.69 -6.83 -23.18
CA CYS A 72 -0.99 -7.97 -22.31
C CYS A 72 -1.77 -9.00 -23.11
N LYS A 73 -1.12 -10.09 -23.53
CA LYS A 73 -1.74 -11.17 -24.32
C LYS A 73 -2.58 -12.13 -23.48
N ARG A 74 -2.30 -12.22 -22.17
CA ARG A 74 -3.03 -13.10 -21.25
C ARG A 74 -2.87 -12.66 -19.80
N ARG A 75 -3.93 -12.79 -19.01
CA ARG A 75 -3.85 -12.75 -17.54
C ARG A 75 -4.03 -14.15 -16.95
N LYS A 76 -3.21 -14.46 -15.93
CA LYS A 76 -3.36 -15.67 -15.11
C LYS A 76 -3.59 -15.26 -13.68
N PHE A 77 -4.71 -15.66 -13.13
CA PHE A 77 -4.99 -15.53 -11.71
C PHE A 77 -4.62 -16.83 -11.01
N ARG A 78 -4.11 -16.72 -9.79
CA ARG A 78 -3.83 -17.85 -8.92
C ARG A 78 -4.41 -17.55 -7.54
N TYR A 79 -5.19 -18.49 -7.03
CA TYR A 79 -5.69 -18.44 -5.67
C TYR A 79 -4.74 -19.22 -4.76
N VAL A 80 -4.46 -18.67 -3.59
CA VAL A 80 -3.65 -19.30 -2.55
C VAL A 80 -4.54 -19.37 -1.32
N GLU A 81 -4.88 -20.58 -0.89
CA GLU A 81 -5.83 -20.83 0.20
C GLU A 81 -5.32 -20.32 1.54
N SER A 82 -4.03 -20.56 1.81
CA SER A 82 -3.36 -20.12 3.00
C SER A 82 -1.95 -19.64 2.66
N ILE A 83 -1.56 -18.55 3.31
CA ILE A 83 -0.20 -18.02 3.26
C ILE A 83 0.31 -18.13 4.68
N ASP A 84 1.51 -18.68 4.84
CA ASP A 84 2.23 -18.61 6.10
C ASP A 84 2.51 -17.14 6.42
N ARG A 85 1.86 -16.63 7.46
CA ARG A 85 1.97 -15.23 7.90
C ARG A 85 2.97 -15.08 9.04
N ASP A 86 3.71 -16.14 9.40
CA ASP A 86 4.80 -16.04 10.36
C ASP A 86 5.77 -14.98 9.85
N THR A 87 5.76 -13.81 10.49
CA THR A 87 6.51 -12.64 10.05
C THR A 87 7.99 -12.91 10.26
N ILE A 88 8.71 -13.12 9.16
CA ILE A 88 10.17 -13.01 9.16
C ILE A 88 10.49 -11.53 9.35
N SER A 89 11.19 -11.20 10.42
CA SER A 89 11.64 -9.83 10.65
C SER A 89 12.78 -9.50 9.68
N PHE A 90 12.48 -8.67 8.69
CA PHE A 90 13.48 -8.16 7.78
C PHE A 90 14.22 -7.00 8.43
N LYS A 91 15.56 -7.00 8.33
CA LYS A 91 16.35 -5.83 8.72
C LYS A 91 16.06 -4.70 7.73
N PRO A 92 15.66 -3.51 8.19
CA PRO A 92 15.49 -2.38 7.30
C PRO A 92 16.82 -2.04 6.66
N VAL A 93 16.82 -1.82 5.34
CA VAL A 93 18.00 -1.35 4.61
C VAL A 93 18.05 0.18 4.76
N PRO A 94 19.04 0.75 5.47
CA PRO A 94 19.14 2.20 5.60
C PRO A 94 19.53 2.84 4.25
N GLY A 95 19.20 4.11 4.07
CA GLY A 95 19.60 4.88 2.89
C GLY A 95 18.81 4.58 1.61
N ILE A 96 17.75 3.78 1.66
CA ILE A 96 16.93 3.47 0.47
C ILE A 96 16.21 4.69 -0.13
N ARG A 97 16.04 5.79 0.63
CA ARG A 97 15.41 7.02 0.14
C ARG A 97 16.21 7.74 -0.96
N SER A 98 17.52 7.52 -1.03
CA SER A 98 18.36 8.06 -2.09
C SER A 98 18.54 7.09 -3.25
N LEU A 99 17.97 5.88 -3.17
CA LEU A 99 17.99 4.90 -4.25
C LEU A 99 16.76 5.09 -5.11
N HIS A 100 16.98 5.43 -6.38
CA HIS A 100 15.89 5.66 -7.32
C HIS A 100 15.64 4.46 -8.22
N GLN A 101 16.61 3.55 -8.40
CA GLN A 101 16.43 2.34 -9.20
C GLN A 101 17.20 1.14 -8.65
N VAL A 102 16.55 -0.02 -8.61
CA VAL A 102 17.11 -1.32 -8.28
C VAL A 102 16.80 -2.26 -9.44
N PHE A 103 17.78 -2.97 -9.97
CA PHE A 103 17.55 -3.99 -10.99
C PHE A 103 18.54 -5.14 -10.90
N SER A 104 18.15 -6.28 -11.46
CA SER A 104 18.96 -7.50 -11.54
C SER A 104 18.45 -8.41 -12.65
N SER A 105 19.35 -9.05 -13.40
CA SER A 105 19.00 -10.15 -14.32
C SER A 105 19.11 -11.50 -13.62
N LEU A 106 18.47 -12.54 -14.16
CA LEU A 106 18.53 -13.90 -13.60
C LEU A 106 19.95 -14.43 -13.36
N ASP A 107 20.89 -14.07 -14.23
CA ASP A 107 22.28 -14.51 -14.16
C ASP A 107 23.14 -13.69 -13.17
N ASP A 108 22.58 -12.63 -12.58
CA ASP A 108 23.31 -11.78 -11.66
C ASP A 108 23.25 -12.30 -10.23
N ALA A 109 24.42 -12.59 -9.66
CA ALA A 109 24.57 -12.83 -8.22
C ALA A 109 24.39 -11.55 -7.37
N ASN A 110 24.16 -10.40 -8.00
CA ASN A 110 24.11 -9.08 -7.37
C ASN A 110 22.85 -8.30 -7.80
N LEU A 111 22.29 -7.54 -6.87
CA LEU A 111 21.38 -6.44 -7.17
C LEU A 111 22.20 -5.21 -7.52
N THR A 112 21.89 -4.57 -8.65
CA THR A 112 22.48 -3.28 -9.02
C THR A 112 21.57 -2.14 -8.60
N LEU A 113 22.15 -1.15 -7.93
CA LEU A 113 21.47 0.04 -7.43
C LEU A 113 21.93 1.29 -8.18
N ARG A 114 20.99 2.22 -8.42
CA ARG A 114 21.27 3.56 -8.93
C ARG A 114 20.56 4.61 -8.09
N TYR A 115 21.26 5.72 -7.86
CA TYR A 115 20.71 6.90 -7.21
C TYR A 115 19.87 7.76 -8.18
N LEU A 116 19.91 7.47 -9.49
CA LEU A 116 19.08 8.12 -10.50
C LEU A 116 18.49 7.07 -11.44
N SER A 117 17.18 7.13 -11.65
CA SER A 117 16.46 6.28 -12.61
C SER A 117 16.60 6.84 -14.02
N CYS A 118 16.82 5.95 -15.00
CA CYS A 118 16.78 6.31 -16.40
C CYS A 118 15.55 5.67 -17.06
N TYR A 119 14.70 6.50 -17.66
CA TYR A 119 13.46 6.09 -18.33
C TYR A 119 13.42 6.43 -19.82
N SER A 120 14.35 7.25 -20.29
CA SER A 120 14.32 7.81 -21.64
C SER A 120 15.28 7.12 -22.60
N CYS A 121 16.32 6.45 -22.10
CA CYS A 121 17.28 5.80 -23.00
C CYS A 121 16.76 4.47 -23.53
N GLU A 122 17.10 4.18 -24.78
CA GLU A 122 16.68 2.97 -25.50
C GLU A 122 17.00 1.70 -24.71
N ASN A 123 18.23 1.59 -24.18
CA ASN A 123 18.67 0.44 -23.38
C ASN A 123 17.79 0.20 -22.14
N CYS A 124 17.34 1.27 -21.47
CA CYS A 124 16.41 1.13 -20.35
C CYS A 124 14.99 0.74 -20.80
N LEU A 125 14.54 1.20 -21.96
CA LEU A 125 13.22 0.86 -22.48
C LEU A 125 13.12 -0.61 -22.93
N VAL A 126 14.20 -1.16 -23.47
CA VAL A 126 14.26 -2.57 -23.91
C VAL A 126 14.76 -3.53 -22.82
N GLY A 127 15.06 -3.03 -21.62
CA GLY A 127 15.45 -3.84 -20.47
C GLY A 127 16.94 -4.19 -20.37
N THR A 128 17.79 -3.69 -21.27
CA THR A 128 19.26 -3.80 -21.21
C THR A 128 19.87 -2.77 -20.27
N TYR A 129 19.43 -2.76 -19.01
CA TYR A 129 19.78 -1.70 -18.06
C TYR A 129 21.29 -1.54 -17.86
N LYS A 130 22.09 -2.62 -17.93
CA LYS A 130 23.56 -2.56 -17.78
C LYS A 130 24.22 -1.62 -18.78
N ASP A 131 23.66 -1.52 -19.98
CA ASP A 131 24.18 -0.74 -21.09
C ASP A 131 23.56 0.66 -21.16
N CYS A 132 22.80 1.07 -20.14
CA CYS A 132 22.22 2.41 -20.05
C CYS A 132 23.27 3.49 -20.33
N ILE A 133 23.03 4.39 -21.28
CA ILE A 133 23.97 5.47 -21.64
C ILE A 133 24.29 6.41 -20.47
N ASN A 134 23.37 6.52 -19.51
CA ASN A 134 23.53 7.33 -18.30
C ASN A 134 24.24 6.57 -17.17
N ASN A 135 24.83 5.41 -17.46
CA ASN A 135 25.53 4.60 -16.45
C ASN A 135 26.66 5.34 -15.74
N SER A 136 27.27 6.33 -16.40
CA SER A 136 28.41 7.09 -15.90
C SER A 136 28.01 8.29 -15.02
N ILE A 137 26.73 8.69 -15.05
CA ILE A 137 26.25 9.96 -14.47
C ILE A 137 25.77 9.79 -13.03
N GLY A 138 25.74 8.56 -12.50
CA GLY A 138 25.26 8.27 -11.15
C GLY A 138 26.14 7.29 -10.38
N SER A 139 26.20 7.48 -9.08
CA SER A 139 26.76 6.50 -8.14
C SER A 139 26.03 5.16 -8.31
N LYS A 140 26.75 4.06 -8.07
CA LYS A 140 26.19 2.71 -8.08
C LYS A 140 26.63 1.98 -6.84
N ALA A 141 25.76 1.11 -6.37
CA ALA A 141 26.11 0.11 -5.39
C ALA A 141 25.66 -1.25 -5.92
N THR A 142 26.44 -2.28 -5.60
CA THR A 142 26.08 -3.66 -5.87
C THR A 142 25.87 -4.35 -4.53
N ILE A 143 24.69 -4.94 -4.34
CA ILE A 143 24.39 -5.74 -3.15
C ILE A 143 24.43 -7.21 -3.56
N PRO A 144 25.31 -8.04 -2.98
CA PRO A 144 25.29 -9.47 -3.25
C PRO A 144 23.97 -10.08 -2.78
N ILE A 145 23.37 -10.91 -3.62
CA ILE A 145 22.16 -11.65 -3.25
C ILE A 145 22.60 -12.79 -2.34
N VAL A 146 22.29 -12.66 -1.06
CA VAL A 146 22.51 -13.74 -0.08
C VAL A 146 21.33 -14.69 -0.15
N VAL A 147 21.61 -15.98 -0.34
CA VAL A 147 20.59 -17.03 -0.20
C VAL A 147 20.28 -17.18 1.28
N GLU A 148 19.03 -16.92 1.67
CA GLU A 148 18.58 -17.22 3.03
C GLU A 148 18.67 -18.73 3.26
N ASN A 149 19.66 -19.17 4.02
CA ASN A 149 19.72 -20.53 4.52
C ASN A 149 18.63 -20.66 5.59
N ASN A 150 17.71 -21.61 5.37
CA ASN A 150 16.69 -21.98 6.33
C ASN A 150 17.28 -22.12 7.74
N ARG A 151 16.64 -21.43 8.70
CA ARG A 151 16.75 -21.55 10.17
C ARG A 151 17.66 -20.57 10.89
N THR A 152 17.14 -19.36 11.09
CA THR A 152 16.88 -18.89 12.46
C THR A 152 15.65 -18.01 12.44
N ARG A 153 14.54 -18.55 12.98
CA ARG A 153 13.36 -17.75 13.32
C ARG A 153 13.80 -16.81 14.44
N HIS A 154 14.30 -15.64 14.09
CA HIS A 154 14.39 -14.56 15.04
C HIS A 154 12.98 -14.01 15.17
N SER A 155 12.38 -14.20 16.35
CA SER A 155 11.31 -13.33 16.82
C SER A 155 11.81 -11.91 16.63
N GLY A 156 11.34 -11.25 15.58
CA GLY A 156 11.46 -9.80 15.50
C GLY A 156 10.83 -9.21 16.75
N PRO A 157 11.09 -7.94 17.08
CA PRO A 157 10.08 -7.22 17.83
C PRO A 157 8.79 -7.49 17.07
N ALA A 158 7.77 -8.02 17.77
CA ALA A 158 6.44 -8.05 17.21
C ALA A 158 6.23 -6.70 16.54
N GLU A 159 5.63 -6.64 15.35
CA GLU A 159 4.86 -5.44 15.05
C GLU A 159 4.02 -5.27 16.31
N SER A 160 4.36 -4.27 17.11
CA SER A 160 3.47 -3.86 18.14
C SER A 160 2.23 -3.53 17.33
N THR A 161 1.19 -4.34 17.46
CA THR A 161 -0.12 -3.78 17.71
C THR A 161 0.08 -2.88 18.93
N GLU A 162 0.72 -1.73 18.72
CA GLU A 162 0.48 -0.55 19.48
C GLU A 162 -1.01 -0.37 19.26
N ASN A 163 -1.78 -0.88 20.22
CA ASN A 163 -3.15 -0.49 20.41
C ASN A 163 -3.05 1.00 20.72
N TYR A 164 -2.95 1.81 19.68
CA TYR A 164 -3.15 3.24 19.81
C TYR A 164 -4.61 3.37 20.20
N GLU A 165 -4.85 3.83 21.41
CA GLU A 165 -6.18 4.26 21.77
C GLU A 165 -6.54 5.39 20.80
N MET A 166 -7.79 5.45 20.34
CA MET A 166 -8.22 6.46 19.35
C MET A 166 -7.84 7.88 19.80
N GLU A 167 -7.73 8.10 21.11
CA GLU A 167 -7.30 9.33 21.74
C GLU A 167 -5.88 9.76 21.38
N ASP A 168 -4.95 8.81 21.23
CA ASP A 168 -3.55 9.07 20.91
C ASP A 168 -3.38 9.54 19.46
N LEU A 169 -4.39 9.30 18.62
CA LEU A 169 -4.39 9.66 17.20
C LEU A 169 -5.06 11.02 16.94
N ILE A 170 -5.78 11.57 17.92
CA ILE A 170 -6.56 12.81 17.75
C ILE A 170 -5.84 13.99 18.39
N ALA A 171 -5.25 14.84 17.55
CA ALA A 171 -4.66 16.11 17.95
C ALA A 171 -5.53 17.31 17.55
N LEU A 172 -5.22 18.48 18.12
CA LEU A 172 -5.80 19.76 17.70
C LEU A 172 -5.73 19.94 16.18
N GLY A 173 -6.88 20.18 15.54
CA GLY A 173 -7.00 20.38 14.10
C GLY A 173 -7.13 19.12 13.27
N THR A 174 -7.12 17.93 13.88
CA THR A 174 -7.38 16.65 13.20
C THR A 174 -8.78 16.64 12.61
N ILE A 175 -8.91 16.18 11.36
CA ILE A 175 -10.20 16.04 10.68
C ILE A 175 -10.60 14.56 10.73
N LEU A 176 -11.78 14.29 11.26
CA LEU A 176 -12.38 12.98 11.42
C LEU A 176 -13.62 12.88 10.53
N ALA A 177 -13.86 11.71 9.96
CA ALA A 177 -15.15 11.38 9.36
C ALA A 177 -16.00 10.65 10.40
N VAL A 178 -17.11 11.25 10.80
CA VAL A 178 -18.06 10.71 11.78
C VAL A 178 -19.22 10.12 11.01
N TYR A 179 -19.46 8.82 11.18
CA TYR A 179 -20.56 8.14 10.49
C TYR A 179 -21.93 8.71 10.90
N THR A 180 -22.82 8.88 9.92
CA THR A 180 -24.18 9.41 10.09
C THR A 180 -25.20 8.45 9.50
N ASP A 181 -26.35 8.30 10.17
CA ASP A 181 -27.49 7.51 9.65
C ASP A 181 -28.41 8.33 8.73
N GLU A 182 -27.93 9.46 8.21
CA GLU A 182 -28.71 10.33 7.32
C GLU A 182 -28.79 9.77 5.90
N ALA A 183 -29.93 9.97 5.24
CA ALA A 183 -30.21 9.37 3.93
C ALA A 183 -29.31 9.90 2.79
N ASP A 184 -28.78 11.12 2.95
CA ASP A 184 -28.06 11.85 1.89
C ASP A 184 -26.53 11.93 2.12
N SER A 185 -26.03 11.50 3.29
CA SER A 185 -24.59 11.40 3.57
C SER A 185 -24.25 10.21 4.46
N ASN A 186 -23.17 9.49 4.11
CA ASN A 186 -22.65 8.38 4.91
C ASN A 186 -21.76 8.85 6.08
N TYR A 187 -21.32 10.11 6.07
CA TYR A 187 -20.48 10.68 7.13
C TYR A 187 -20.51 12.20 7.13
N ASP A 188 -20.32 12.79 8.31
CA ASP A 188 -19.97 14.20 8.48
C ASP A 188 -18.49 14.37 8.75
N LEU A 189 -17.92 15.48 8.27
CA LEU A 189 -16.56 15.86 8.63
C LEU A 189 -16.58 16.66 9.92
N PHE A 190 -15.72 16.29 10.84
CA PHE A 190 -15.54 16.92 12.15
C PHE A 190 -14.09 17.32 12.33
N LYS A 191 -13.83 18.59 12.65
CA LYS A 191 -12.49 19.09 12.97
C LYS A 191 -12.34 19.25 14.48
N ALA A 192 -11.44 18.48 15.07
CA ALA A 192 -11.15 18.57 16.50
C ALA A 192 -10.57 19.95 16.87
N ASP A 193 -11.16 20.61 17.86
CA ASP A 193 -10.71 21.91 18.40
C ASP A 193 -9.88 21.77 19.68
N ALA A 194 -9.78 20.55 20.20
CA ALA A 194 -9.01 20.19 21.38
C ALA A 194 -8.60 18.72 21.31
N CYS A 195 -7.59 18.35 22.11
CA CYS A 195 -7.29 16.94 22.34
C CYS A 195 -8.42 16.29 23.14
N PRO A 196 -8.63 14.97 23.00
CA PRO A 196 -9.62 14.23 23.77
C PRO A 196 -9.43 14.42 25.28
N GLU A 197 -10.54 14.53 26.01
CA GLU A 197 -10.53 14.67 27.46
C GLU A 197 -11.53 13.75 28.13
N THR A 198 -11.24 13.38 29.39
CA THR A 198 -12.19 12.66 30.25
C THR A 198 -12.99 13.65 31.08
N LEU A 199 -14.32 13.57 30.99
CA LEU A 199 -15.23 14.48 31.67
C LEU A 199 -15.13 14.35 33.20
N LYS A 200 -14.90 15.47 33.88
CA LYS A 200 -14.82 15.54 35.35
C LYS A 200 -16.20 15.65 36.03
N LYS A 201 -17.22 15.99 35.27
CA LYS A 201 -18.63 16.15 35.67
C LYS A 201 -19.52 15.85 34.47
N ASP A 202 -20.80 15.66 34.72
CA ASP A 202 -21.79 15.53 33.65
C ASP A 202 -21.87 16.86 32.87
N ILE A 203 -21.97 16.75 31.55
CA ILE A 203 -22.09 17.90 30.64
C ILE A 203 -23.24 17.62 29.68
N THR A 204 -24.10 18.60 29.47
CA THR A 204 -25.11 18.60 28.42
C THR A 204 -24.63 19.50 27.29
N ASP A 205 -24.62 19.01 26.05
CA ASP A 205 -24.28 19.82 24.88
C ASP A 205 -25.46 20.69 24.42
N ASP A 206 -25.20 21.54 23.42
CA ASP A 206 -26.19 22.46 22.85
C ASP A 206 -27.34 21.73 22.12
N TRP A 207 -27.19 20.43 21.85
CA TRP A 207 -28.21 19.55 21.27
C TRP A 207 -29.06 18.85 22.34
N GLY A 208 -28.79 19.11 23.62
CA GLY A 208 -29.51 18.51 24.75
C GLY A 208 -29.04 17.10 25.11
N VAL A 209 -27.95 16.61 24.51
CA VAL A 209 -27.38 15.29 24.84
C VAL A 209 -26.52 15.43 26.09
N THR A 210 -26.76 14.57 27.07
CA THR A 210 -26.02 14.57 28.34
C THR A 210 -24.98 13.46 28.37
N TYR A 211 -23.72 13.85 28.52
CA TYR A 211 -22.57 12.97 28.68
C TYR A 211 -22.20 12.89 30.16
N VAL A 212 -22.07 11.66 30.66
CA VAL A 212 -21.80 11.41 32.08
C VAL A 212 -20.33 11.63 32.43
N LYS A 213 -20.07 11.95 33.70
CA LYS A 213 -18.73 11.99 34.28
C LYS A 213 -17.99 10.68 34.01
N GLY A 214 -16.74 10.80 33.55
CA GLY A 214 -15.90 9.66 33.18
C GLY A 214 -15.96 9.29 31.69
N SER A 215 -16.89 9.86 30.91
CA SER A 215 -16.87 9.71 29.45
C SER A 215 -15.65 10.40 28.84
N LYS A 216 -15.05 9.74 27.85
CA LYS A 216 -13.99 10.29 27.00
C LYS A 216 -14.63 10.97 25.81
N VAL A 217 -14.35 12.25 25.61
CA VAL A 217 -14.98 13.07 24.58
C VAL A 217 -13.93 13.85 23.80
N VAL A 218 -14.23 14.14 22.54
CA VAL A 218 -13.49 15.11 21.73
C VAL A 218 -14.43 16.25 21.36
N ARG A 219 -13.94 17.48 21.41
CA ARG A 219 -14.67 18.68 20.99
C ARG A 219 -14.15 19.15 19.64
N GLY A 220 -15.01 19.84 18.91
CA GLY A 220 -14.71 20.25 17.56
C GLY A 220 -15.92 20.79 16.82
N LEU A 221 -15.68 21.13 15.56
CA LEU A 221 -16.65 21.76 14.69
C LEU A 221 -16.97 20.84 13.52
N TYR A 222 -18.25 20.64 13.24
CA TYR A 222 -18.67 20.01 12.00
C TYR A 222 -18.47 20.97 10.82
N PHE A 223 -18.06 20.43 9.69
CA PHE A 223 -18.06 21.18 8.45
C PHE A 223 -19.51 21.29 7.95
N ASP A 224 -19.97 22.51 7.74
CA ASP A 224 -21.28 22.75 7.14
C ASP A 224 -21.27 22.19 5.71
N GLN A 225 -22.18 21.24 5.44
CA GLN A 225 -22.45 20.76 4.09
C GLN A 225 -23.26 21.82 3.34
N THR A 226 -22.67 23.00 3.15
CA THR A 226 -23.25 23.99 2.24
C THR A 226 -23.22 23.38 0.85
N ASN A 227 -24.39 22.98 0.37
CA ASN A 227 -24.61 22.65 -1.04
C ASN A 227 -24.11 23.85 -1.85
N VAL A 228 -22.91 23.73 -2.40
CA VAL A 228 -22.43 24.64 -3.43
C VAL A 228 -23.31 24.35 -4.65
N VAL A 229 -24.34 25.18 -4.81
CA VAL A 229 -25.15 25.26 -6.03
C VAL A 229 -24.26 25.66 -7.20
#